data_AF-A0A2X3ERV8-F1
#
_entry.id   AF-A0A2X3ERV8-F1
#
_cell.length_a   1.000
_cell.length_b   1.000
_cell.length_c   1.000
_cell.angle_alpha   90.00
_cell.angle_beta   90.00
_cell.angle_gamma   90.00
#
_symmetry.space_group_name_H-M   'P 1'
#
loop_
_entity.id
_entity.type
_entity.pdbx_description
1 polymer ?
#
loop_
_entity_poly.entity_id
_entity_poly.type
_entity_poly.pdbx_seq_one_letter_code
_entity_poly.pdbx_strand_id
1 'polypeptide(L)' 'MSEQQAQGADAAIDLNNELKTRREKLAALREQGVAFPNDFRRDIPLTNCTLTSMAKKRRAGSAER' A
#
# COMPACT_ATOMS: atom_id res chain seq x y z
N MET A 1 -6.72 14.43 -35.88
CA MET A 1 -6.49 15.45 -34.82
C MET A 1 -7.69 15.67 -33.89
N SER A 2 -8.95 15.47 -34.31
CA SER A 2 -10.11 15.65 -33.39
C SER A 2 -10.43 14.47 -32.48
N GLU A 3 -10.15 13.22 -32.88
CA GLU A 3 -10.49 12.03 -32.07
C GLU A 3 -9.58 11.84 -30.84
N GLN A 4 -8.34 12.34 -30.91
CA GLN A 4 -7.38 12.25 -29.80
C GLN A 4 -7.73 13.19 -28.63
N GLN A 5 -8.49 14.27 -28.88
CA GLN A 5 -8.97 15.17 -27.82
C GLN A 5 -10.16 14.60 -27.05
N ALA A 6 -11.03 13.82 -27.71
CA ALA A 6 -12.17 13.18 -27.06
C ALA A 6 -11.72 12.14 -26.01
N GLN A 7 -10.73 11.31 -26.35
CA GLN A 7 -10.19 10.30 -25.43
C GLN A 7 -9.48 10.90 -24.21
N GLY A 8 -8.84 12.06 -24.36
CA GLY A 8 -8.25 12.79 -23.24
C GLY A 8 -9.28 13.46 -22.33
N ALA A 9 -10.43 13.87 -22.89
CA ALA A 9 -11.52 14.49 -22.14
C ALA A 9 -12.23 13.47 -21.23
N ASP A 10 -12.51 12.27 -21.73
CA ASP A 10 -13.13 11.19 -20.94
C ASP A 10 -12.20 10.72 -19.80
N ALA A 11 -10.91 10.53 -20.09
CA ALA A 11 -9.92 10.19 -19.07
C ALA A 11 -9.77 11.31 -18.01
N ALA A 12 -9.91 12.57 -18.40
CA ALA A 12 -9.90 13.70 -17.46
C ALA A 12 -11.17 13.75 -16.60
N ILE A 13 -12.33 13.37 -17.15
CA ILE A 13 -13.59 13.28 -16.41
C ILE A 13 -13.51 12.17 -15.35
N ASP A 14 -13.04 10.99 -15.72
CA ASP A 14 -12.85 9.86 -14.80
C ASP A 14 -11.88 10.20 -13.66
N LEU A 15 -10.74 10.82 -14.00
CA LEU A 15 -9.79 11.31 -13.00
C LEU A 15 -10.42 12.32 -12.03
N ASN A 16 -11.21 13.26 -12.55
CA ASN A 16 -11.89 14.24 -11.73
C ASN A 16 -12.93 13.61 -10.80
N ASN A 17 -13.67 12.61 -11.27
CA ASN A 17 -14.62 11.85 -10.45
C ASN A 17 -13.91 11.07 -9.34
N GLU A 18 -12.76 10.47 -9.66
CA GLU A 18 -11.94 9.78 -8.66
C GLU A 18 -11.39 10.76 -7.61
N LEU A 19 -10.89 11.93 -8.02
CA LEU A 19 -10.41 12.96 -7.11
C LEU A 19 -11.50 13.50 -6.19
N LYS A 20 -12.73 13.70 -6.70
CA LYS A 20 -13.88 14.07 -5.86
C LYS A 20 -14.15 13.01 -4.80
N THR A 21 -14.25 11.75 -5.22
CA THR A 21 -14.50 10.62 -4.31
C THR A 21 -13.41 10.49 -3.23
N ARG A 22 -12.14 10.66 -3.59
CA ARG A 22 -11.02 10.63 -2.62
C ARG A 22 -11.10 11.78 -1.61
N ARG A 23 -11.53 12.98 -2.03
CA ARG A 23 -11.70 14.14 -1.13
C ARG A 23 -12.86 13.93 -0.15
N GLU A 24 -13.99 13.41 -0.61
CA GLU A 24 -15.14 13.11 0.24
C GLU A 24 -14.78 12.08 1.33
N LYS A 25 -14.10 10.98 0.94
CA LYS A 25 -13.61 9.97 1.89
C LYS A 25 -12.65 10.58 2.93
N LEU A 26 -11.76 11.46 2.49
CA LEU A 26 -10.82 12.13 3.40
C LEU A 26 -11.54 13.09 4.36
N ALA A 27 -12.59 13.79 3.92
CA ALA A 27 -13.41 14.62 4.80
C ALA A 27 -14.09 13.78 5.89
N ALA A 28 -14.71 12.66 5.51
CA ALA A 28 -15.32 11.73 6.47
C ALA A 28 -14.29 11.17 7.48
N LEU A 29 -13.07 10.83 7.02
CA LEU A 29 -12.00 10.38 7.92
C LEU A 29 -11.53 11.47 8.90
N ARG A 30 -11.59 12.75 8.51
CA ARG A 30 -11.27 13.88 9.39
C ARG A 30 -12.37 14.15 10.42
N GLU A 31 -13.63 13.96 10.05
CA GLU A 31 -14.76 14.07 10.99
C GLU A 31 -14.73 12.96 12.04
N GLN A 32 -14.31 11.75 11.65
CA GLN A 32 -14.17 10.61 12.56
C GLN A 32 -12.95 10.72 13.49
N GLY A 33 -11.95 11.54 13.16
CA GLY A 33 -10.77 11.79 14.00
C GLY A 33 -9.49 12.06 13.23
N VAL A 34 -8.38 11.43 13.65
CA VAL A 34 -7.06 11.63 13.03
C VAL A 34 -6.99 10.85 11.72
N ALA A 35 -7.27 11.52 10.61
CA ALA A 35 -7.28 10.92 9.27
C ALA A 35 -5.94 10.29 8.83
N PHE A 36 -4.81 10.74 9.39
CA PHE A 36 -3.48 10.24 9.09
C PHE A 36 -2.75 9.83 10.39
N PRO A 37 -3.05 8.64 10.95
CA PRO A 37 -2.42 8.18 12.17
C PRO A 37 -0.98 7.71 11.91
N ASN A 38 -0.07 8.05 12.84
CA ASN A 38 1.34 7.64 12.79
C ASN A 38 1.62 6.50 13.79
N ASP A 39 0.78 5.47 13.81
CA ASP A 39 0.91 4.33 14.73
C ASP A 39 1.04 2.98 14.02
N PHE A 40 1.31 3.00 12.71
CA PHE A 40 1.53 1.77 11.95
C PHE A 40 2.90 1.18 12.29
N ARG A 41 2.91 0.01 12.95
CA ARG A 41 4.12 -0.76 13.25
C ARG A 41 4.17 -1.99 12.33
N ARG A 42 5.27 -2.15 11.61
CA ARG A 42 5.53 -3.31 10.74
C ARG A 42 6.72 -4.07 11.28
N ASP A 43 6.52 -5.33 11.66
CA ASP A 43 7.58 -6.15 12.24
C ASP A 43 8.60 -6.62 11.19
N ILE A 44 8.13 -6.86 9.95
CA ILE A 44 8.96 -7.43 8.89
C ILE A 44 8.64 -6.72 7.56
N PRO A 45 9.63 -6.02 6.95
CA PRO A 45 9.49 -5.55 5.58
C PRO A 45 9.60 -6.72 4.61
N LEU A 46 8.91 -6.63 3.48
CA LEU A 46 8.75 -7.71 2.49
C LEU A 46 10.08 -8.34 2.05
N THR A 47 11.16 -7.55 2.03
CA THR A 47 12.52 -7.96 1.67
C THR A 47 13.15 -8.98 2.63
N ASN A 48 12.68 -9.05 3.88
CA ASN A 48 13.32 -9.81 4.95
C ASN A 48 12.63 -11.17 5.18
N CYS A 49 11.46 -11.41 4.57
CA CYS A 49 10.66 -12.61 4.75
C CYS A 49 11.28 -13.87 4.11
N THR A 50 12.26 -13.72 3.22
CA THR A 50 12.90 -14.85 2.49
C THR A 50 14.23 -15.30 3.09
N LEU A 51 14.86 -14.53 3.98
CA LEU A 51 16.19 -14.85 4.52
C LEU A 51 16.16 -15.65 5.83
N THR A 52 15.08 -15.56 6.60
CA THR A 52 15.01 -16.18 7.94
C THR A 52 14.48 -17.62 7.94
N SER A 53 13.75 -18.04 6.90
CA SER A 53 13.23 -19.41 6.77
C SER A 53 14.31 -20.44 6.38
N MET A 54 15.42 -20.00 5.78
CA MET A 54 16.52 -20.88 5.35
C MET A 54 17.65 -21.03 6.37
N ALA A 55 17.76 -20.13 7.36
CA ALA A 55 18.87 -20.15 8.33
C ALA A 55 18.64 -21.02 9.58
N LYS A 56 17.37 -21.38 9.89
CA LYS A 56 17.04 -22.08 11.15
C LYS A 56 17.13 -23.62 11.07
N LYS A 57 17.49 -24.19 9.91
CA LYS A 57 17.64 -25.65 9.71
C LYS A 57 19.11 -26.13 9.59
N ARG A 58 20.07 -25.45 10.24
CA ARG A 58 21.49 -25.88 10.30
C ARG A 58 22.16 -25.70 11.68
N ARG A 59 21.42 -25.85 12.79
CA ARG A 59 22.02 -25.92 14.15
C ARG A 59 21.25 -26.87 15.09
N ALA A 60 20.84 -28.03 14.59
CA ALA A 60 20.30 -29.11 15.41
C ALA A 60 20.88 -30.43 14.90
N GLY A 61 22.19 -30.62 15.05
CA GLY A 61 22.88 -31.81 14.57
C GLY A 61 24.40 -31.73 14.72
N SER A 62 24.91 -31.34 15.89
CA SER A 62 26.32 -31.57 16.26
C SER A 62 26.54 -31.39 17.77
N ALA A 63 25.84 -32.16 18.59
CA ALA A 63 26.22 -32.38 19.97
C ALA A 63 25.48 -33.60 20.52
N GLU A 64 25.97 -34.81 20.24
CA GLU A 64 26.03 -35.83 21.27
C GLU A 64 27.06 -36.90 20.88
N ARG A 65 27.98 -37.12 21.81
CA ARG A 65 28.85 -38.28 21.89
C ARG A 65 28.04 -39.50 22.31
#